data_AF-A0A9D5PLM5-F1
#
_entry.id   AF-A0A9D5PLM5-F1
#
_cell.length_a   1.000
_cell.length_b   1.000
_cell.length_c   1.000
_cell.angle_alpha   90.00
_cell.angle_beta   90.00
_cell.angle_gamma   90.00
#
_symmetry.space_group_name_H-M   'P 1'
#
loop_
_entity.id
_entity.type
_entity.pdbx_description
1 polymer ?
#
loop_
_entity_poly.entity_id
_entity_poly.type
_entity_poly.pdbx_seq_one_letter_code
_entity_poly.pdbx_strand_id
1 'polypeptide(L)'
;MTRKTIFEIERRTDLVSDFRGTIADLESTSVTTKALGTLNMRQLLNNCIKTWPYRQGANNLDSYASTHGFNMFDTDTEPNILYNYELILNLLHWAPTYDANRADIFSFNDNPTINEECTRCIENIKYNLEMVNMRVREDRTKDLPKYIISKRDAQVDAVIESAPELSETLLSYLDFRNRDDEKAKKAVLKAIADYLEQKRKDKCYKGTEYNSLCENLFAVFNNASIRHENSQQWKLRKPMRIKLYDQTFKAAVHLLQKEDIDSFNDMVMELKKSN
;
A
#
# COMPACT_ATOMS: atom_id res chain seq x y z
N MET A 1 16.10 -35.42 17.50
CA MET A 1 15.30 -34.23 17.14
C MET A 1 16.24 -33.04 17.10
N THR A 2 16.44 -32.45 15.92
CA THR A 2 17.26 -31.24 15.75
C THR A 2 16.50 -30.06 16.36
N ARG A 3 17.07 -29.39 17.38
CA ARG A 3 16.49 -28.18 17.96
C ARG A 3 16.56 -27.06 16.92
N LYS A 4 15.40 -26.51 16.55
CA LYS A 4 15.33 -25.30 15.74
C LYS A 4 15.86 -24.11 16.53
N THR A 5 16.53 -23.19 15.86
CA THR A 5 16.96 -21.92 16.47
C THR A 5 15.74 -21.02 16.74
N ILE A 6 15.89 -20.02 17.61
CA ILE A 6 14.80 -19.06 17.90
C ILE A 6 14.34 -18.36 16.61
N PHE A 7 15.26 -17.98 15.73
CA PHE A 7 14.97 -17.35 14.43
C PHE A 7 14.27 -18.27 13.43
N GLU A 8 14.50 -19.59 13.52
CA GLU A 8 13.78 -20.57 12.70
C GLU A 8 12.35 -20.82 13.20
N ILE A 9 12.08 -20.54 14.48
CA ILE A 9 10.74 -20.61 15.07
C ILE A 9 9.96 -19.32 14.76
N GLU A 10 10.62 -18.16 14.77
CA GLU A 10 10.05 -16.83 14.49
C GLU A 10 9.61 -16.62 13.04
N ARG A 11 10.06 -17.46 12.09
CA ARG A 11 9.60 -17.42 10.68
C ARG A 11 8.11 -17.77 10.46
N ARG A 12 7.28 -17.79 11.50
CA ARG A 12 5.83 -18.02 11.35
C ARG A 12 5.19 -16.79 10.71
N THR A 13 4.68 -16.97 9.49
CA THR A 13 3.93 -15.99 8.71
C THR A 13 2.43 -16.28 8.86
N ASP A 14 1.90 -16.19 10.09
CA ASP A 14 0.46 -16.40 10.32
C ASP A 14 -0.21 -15.07 10.65
N LEU A 15 -0.59 -14.36 9.58
CA LEU A 15 -1.25 -13.06 9.67
C LEU A 15 -2.52 -13.09 10.53
N VAL A 16 -3.24 -14.22 10.58
CA VAL A 16 -4.44 -14.38 11.42
C VAL A 16 -4.05 -14.37 12.90
N SER A 17 -3.04 -15.17 13.26
CA SER A 17 -2.53 -15.23 14.64
C SER A 17 -1.98 -13.87 15.08
N ASP A 18 -1.19 -13.22 14.21
CA ASP A 18 -0.56 -11.93 14.49
C ASP A 18 -1.60 -10.80 14.64
N PHE A 19 -2.66 -10.83 13.81
CA PHE A 19 -3.78 -9.91 13.92
C PHE A 19 -4.55 -10.10 15.22
N ARG A 20 -4.88 -11.34 15.59
CA ARG A 20 -5.54 -11.63 16.88
C ARG A 20 -4.69 -11.18 18.06
N GLY A 21 -3.37 -11.35 17.98
CA GLY A 21 -2.42 -10.82 18.97
C GLY A 21 -2.49 -9.30 19.07
N THR A 22 -2.56 -8.60 17.94
CA THR A 22 -2.72 -7.13 17.91
C THR A 22 -4.02 -6.68 18.57
N ILE A 23 -5.14 -7.35 18.28
CA ILE A 23 -6.44 -7.01 18.89
C ILE A 23 -6.40 -7.23 20.41
N ALA A 24 -5.86 -8.37 20.87
CA ALA A 24 -5.73 -8.65 22.29
C ALA A 24 -4.84 -7.62 23.00
N ASP A 25 -3.73 -7.21 22.37
CA ASP A 25 -2.87 -6.15 22.89
C ASP A 25 -3.65 -4.83 23.05
N LEU A 26 -4.36 -4.38 22.01
CA LEU A 26 -5.19 -3.16 22.05
C LEU A 26 -6.28 -3.20 23.13
N GLU A 27 -6.82 -4.37 23.46
CA GLU A 27 -7.83 -4.54 24.51
C GLU A 27 -7.24 -4.56 25.92
N SER A 28 -5.97 -4.96 26.06
CA SER A 28 -5.27 -5.08 27.34
C SER A 28 -4.45 -3.84 27.72
N THR A 29 -3.92 -3.10 26.74
CA THR A 29 -3.13 -1.88 26.97
C THR A 29 -4.02 -0.74 27.46
N SER A 30 -3.76 -0.26 28.67
CA SER A 30 -4.46 0.89 29.25
C SER A 30 -3.69 2.18 29.04
N VAL A 31 -4.38 3.24 28.65
CA VAL A 31 -3.84 4.59 28.47
C VAL A 31 -4.75 5.59 29.17
N THR A 32 -4.15 6.60 29.78
CA THR A 32 -4.89 7.68 30.43
C THR A 32 -5.01 8.85 29.46
N THR A 33 -6.23 9.16 29.06
CA THR A 33 -6.53 10.31 28.21
C THR A 33 -6.71 11.57 29.05
N LYS A 34 -6.52 12.75 28.45
CA LYS A 34 -6.71 14.02 29.16
C LYS A 34 -8.18 14.28 29.53
N ALA A 35 -9.12 13.85 28.69
CA ALA A 35 -10.53 14.22 28.81
C ALA A 35 -11.46 13.10 29.29
N LEU A 36 -11.12 11.83 29.07
CA LEU A 36 -12.00 10.68 29.33
C LEU A 36 -11.48 9.77 30.45
N GLY A 37 -10.36 10.11 31.08
CA GLY A 37 -9.70 9.25 32.06
C GLY A 37 -9.02 8.04 31.41
N THR A 38 -8.85 6.97 32.19
CA THR A 38 -8.20 5.74 31.75
C THR A 38 -9.13 4.87 30.92
N LEU A 39 -8.66 4.49 29.74
CA LEU A 39 -9.34 3.63 28.76
C LEU A 39 -8.34 2.62 28.23
N ASN A 40 -8.80 1.50 27.66
CA ASN A 40 -7.91 0.68 26.84
C ASN A 40 -7.72 1.29 25.44
N MET A 41 -6.68 0.86 24.73
CA MET A 41 -6.35 1.38 23.39
C MET A 41 -7.52 1.18 22.42
N ARG A 42 -8.22 0.04 22.43
CA ARG A 42 -9.40 -0.17 21.58
C ARG A 42 -10.52 0.85 21.84
N GLN A 43 -10.79 1.18 23.10
CA GLN A 43 -11.76 2.20 23.50
C GLN A 43 -11.31 3.61 23.08
N LEU A 44 -10.01 3.91 23.16
CA LEU A 44 -9.44 5.14 22.64
C LEU A 44 -9.70 5.26 21.14
N LEU A 45 -9.32 4.26 20.34
CA LEU A 45 -9.53 4.26 18.88
C LEU A 45 -11.01 4.41 18.49
N ASN A 46 -11.91 3.73 19.23
CA ASN A 46 -13.36 3.86 19.02
C ASN A 46 -13.90 5.28 19.34
N ASN A 47 -13.20 6.06 20.16
CA ASN A 47 -13.53 7.47 20.35
C ASN A 47 -12.86 8.38 19.32
N CYS A 48 -11.62 8.07 18.92
CA CYS A 48 -10.89 8.81 17.89
C CYS A 48 -11.66 8.88 16.56
N ILE A 49 -12.34 7.80 16.17
CA ILE A 49 -13.09 7.76 14.91
C ILE A 49 -14.17 8.84 14.80
N LYS A 50 -14.73 9.32 15.93
CA LYS A 50 -15.79 10.35 15.95
C LYS A 50 -15.31 11.69 15.42
N THR A 51 -14.01 11.97 15.50
CA THR A 51 -13.40 13.21 14.98
C THR A 51 -12.49 12.96 13.80
N TRP A 52 -12.21 11.69 13.46
CA TRP A 52 -11.35 11.36 12.34
C TRP A 52 -11.93 11.93 11.03
N PRO A 53 -11.14 12.65 10.22
CA PRO A 53 -11.63 13.32 9.01
C PRO A 53 -12.21 12.38 7.97
N TYR A 54 -11.70 11.14 7.91
CA TYR A 54 -12.13 10.13 6.93
C TYR A 54 -13.26 9.23 7.41
N ARG A 55 -13.90 9.52 8.55
CA ARG A 55 -14.93 8.67 9.17
C ARG A 55 -16.22 8.50 8.34
N GLN A 56 -16.47 9.37 7.36
CA GLN A 56 -17.67 9.37 6.52
C GLN A 56 -19.00 9.26 7.30
N GLY A 57 -19.11 9.97 8.43
CA GLY A 57 -20.29 9.95 9.29
C GLY A 57 -20.37 8.79 10.30
N ALA A 58 -19.39 7.88 10.31
CA ALA A 58 -19.33 6.82 11.31
C ALA A 58 -19.09 7.37 12.72
N ASN A 59 -19.80 6.81 13.70
CA ASN A 59 -19.73 7.23 15.10
C ASN A 59 -18.98 6.24 16.01
N ASN A 60 -18.62 5.08 15.46
CA ASN A 60 -17.85 4.01 16.11
C ASN A 60 -17.21 3.11 15.03
N LEU A 61 -16.31 2.22 15.44
CA LEU A 61 -15.59 1.32 14.53
C LEU A 61 -16.53 0.40 13.74
N ASP A 62 -17.54 -0.18 14.40
CA ASP A 62 -18.46 -1.14 13.79
C ASP A 62 -19.31 -0.49 12.68
N SER A 63 -19.75 0.75 12.91
CA SER A 63 -20.49 1.56 11.93
C SER A 63 -19.62 1.89 10.72
N TYR A 64 -18.34 2.19 10.93
CA TYR A 64 -17.41 2.45 9.84
C TYR A 64 -17.18 1.19 8.99
N ALA A 65 -16.91 0.06 9.65
CA ALA A 65 -16.68 -1.22 9.01
C ALA A 65 -17.90 -1.67 8.18
N SER A 66 -19.09 -1.56 8.78
CA SER A 66 -20.36 -1.88 8.11
C SER A 66 -20.59 -1.01 6.87
N THR A 67 -20.29 0.29 6.94
CA THR A 67 -20.43 1.23 5.81
C THR A 67 -19.51 0.88 4.66
N HIS A 68 -18.31 0.36 4.96
CA HIS A 68 -17.30 0.01 3.97
C HIS A 68 -17.30 -1.48 3.58
N GLY A 69 -18.26 -2.26 4.09
CA GLY A 69 -18.48 -3.65 3.70
C GLY A 69 -17.43 -4.64 4.22
N PHE A 70 -16.77 -4.35 5.34
CA PHE A 70 -15.86 -5.28 6.01
C PHE A 70 -16.31 -5.52 7.46
N ASN A 71 -15.84 -6.61 8.08
CA ASN A 71 -16.29 -7.02 9.40
C ASN A 71 -15.14 -6.95 10.42
N MET A 72 -15.23 -6.09 11.42
CA MET A 72 -14.21 -5.97 12.47
C MET A 72 -13.97 -7.27 13.27
N PHE A 73 -14.95 -8.19 13.27
CA PHE A 73 -14.91 -9.46 14.00
C PHE A 73 -14.49 -10.65 13.14
N ASP A 74 -14.42 -10.49 11.82
CA ASP A 74 -13.95 -11.55 10.91
C ASP A 74 -12.43 -11.55 10.84
N THR A 75 -11.78 -12.29 11.72
CA THR A 75 -10.32 -12.32 11.78
C THR A 75 -9.68 -13.33 10.83
N ASP A 76 -10.45 -13.95 9.92
CA ASP A 76 -10.05 -15.23 9.33
C ASP A 76 -9.67 -15.12 7.85
N THR A 77 -9.94 -13.97 7.22
CA THR A 77 -9.57 -13.73 5.82
C THR A 77 -8.54 -12.61 5.68
N GLU A 78 -7.51 -12.83 4.84
CA GLU A 78 -6.45 -11.84 4.58
C GLU A 78 -7.01 -10.45 4.19
N PRO A 79 -7.95 -10.31 3.23
CA PRO A 79 -8.46 -8.99 2.86
C PRO A 79 -9.10 -8.27 4.05
N ASN A 80 -9.88 -8.98 4.86
CA ASN A 80 -10.55 -8.39 6.00
C ASN A 80 -9.57 -7.98 7.11
N ILE A 81 -8.53 -8.77 7.36
CA ILE A 81 -7.43 -8.38 8.26
C ILE A 81 -6.73 -7.11 7.75
N LEU A 82 -6.43 -7.02 6.46
CA LEU A 82 -5.78 -5.84 5.88
C LEU A 82 -6.66 -4.59 5.99
N TYR A 83 -7.98 -4.70 5.78
CA TYR A 83 -8.91 -3.58 6.03
C TYR A 83 -8.90 -3.14 7.49
N ASN A 84 -8.89 -4.08 8.43
CA ASN A 84 -8.80 -3.79 9.85
C ASN A 84 -7.48 -3.11 10.22
N TYR A 85 -6.35 -3.64 9.74
CA TYR A 85 -5.05 -3.01 9.97
C TYR A 85 -4.98 -1.60 9.40
N GLU A 86 -5.52 -1.36 8.19
CA GLU A 86 -5.54 -0.02 7.63
C GLU A 86 -6.36 0.96 8.49
N LEU A 87 -7.54 0.56 8.98
CA LEU A 87 -8.34 1.38 9.89
C LEU A 87 -7.60 1.65 11.20
N ILE A 88 -7.08 0.61 11.85
CA ILE A 88 -6.37 0.70 13.13
C ILE A 88 -5.15 1.61 12.99
N LEU A 89 -4.33 1.44 11.95
CA LEU A 89 -3.14 2.27 11.68
C LEU A 89 -3.51 3.75 11.57
N ASN A 90 -4.53 4.07 10.77
CA ASN A 90 -4.96 5.46 10.60
C ASN A 90 -5.46 6.07 11.92
N LEU A 91 -6.17 5.30 12.73
CA LEU A 91 -6.66 5.78 14.02
C LEU A 91 -5.56 5.90 15.07
N LEU A 92 -4.55 5.01 15.06
CA LEU A 92 -3.36 5.12 15.91
C LEU A 92 -2.56 6.39 15.57
N HIS A 93 -2.41 6.72 14.29
CA HIS A 93 -1.79 7.98 13.87
C HIS A 93 -2.64 9.21 14.23
N TRP A 94 -3.97 9.08 14.30
CA TRP A 94 -4.87 10.17 14.66
C TRP A 94 -5.03 10.38 16.18
N ALA A 95 -4.83 9.33 16.98
CA ALA A 95 -5.09 9.35 18.42
C ALA A 95 -4.34 10.46 19.19
N PRO A 96 -3.05 10.75 18.91
CA PRO A 96 -2.35 11.90 19.49
C PRO A 96 -3.06 13.23 19.26
N THR A 97 -3.44 13.51 18.01
CA THR A 97 -4.15 14.74 17.62
C THR A 97 -5.52 14.80 18.27
N TYR A 98 -6.21 13.66 18.39
CA TYR A 98 -7.48 13.57 19.09
C TYR A 98 -7.36 13.94 20.58
N ASP A 99 -6.35 13.42 21.30
CA ASP A 99 -6.16 13.72 22.72
C ASP A 99 -5.72 15.17 22.95
N ALA A 100 -4.82 15.69 22.10
CA ALA A 100 -4.37 17.08 22.15
C ALA A 100 -5.53 18.07 21.99
N ASN A 101 -6.42 17.83 21.02
CA ASN A 101 -7.57 18.70 20.75
C ASN A 101 -8.69 18.64 21.80
N ARG A 102 -8.65 17.67 22.72
CA ARG A 102 -9.60 17.55 23.84
C ARG A 102 -9.03 18.01 25.17
N ALA A 103 -7.77 18.41 25.19
CA ALA A 103 -7.20 19.15 26.31
C ALA A 103 -7.85 20.54 26.38
N ASP A 104 -8.14 21.03 27.58
CA ASP A 104 -8.47 22.45 27.78
C ASP A 104 -7.39 23.34 27.14
N ILE A 105 -7.78 24.55 26.73
CA ILE A 105 -7.00 25.58 26.01
C ILE A 105 -5.60 25.86 26.64
N PHE A 106 -5.34 25.38 27.86
CA PHE A 106 -4.12 25.60 28.63
C PHE A 106 -3.17 24.39 28.72
N SER A 107 -3.46 23.25 28.07
CA SER A 107 -2.63 22.03 28.12
C SER A 107 -2.20 21.58 26.72
N PHE A 108 -1.27 22.33 26.13
CA PHE A 108 -0.63 22.03 24.84
C PHE A 108 0.42 20.91 24.89
N ASN A 109 0.61 20.25 26.04
CA ASN A 109 1.63 19.21 26.14
C ASN A 109 1.08 17.88 25.62
N ASP A 110 1.73 17.30 24.62
CA ASP A 110 1.46 15.94 24.18
C ASP A 110 1.39 14.97 25.37
N ASN A 111 0.49 13.99 25.30
CA ASN A 111 0.40 12.93 26.29
C ASN A 111 1.42 11.84 25.92
N PRO A 112 2.59 11.79 26.59
CA PRO A 112 3.69 10.92 26.16
C PRO A 112 3.28 9.45 26.15
N THR A 113 2.45 9.03 27.10
CA THR A 113 1.96 7.64 27.18
C THR A 113 1.12 7.26 25.96
N ILE A 114 0.26 8.15 25.44
CA ILE A 114 -0.54 7.85 24.24
C ILE A 114 0.38 7.79 23.01
N ASN A 115 1.32 8.72 22.87
CA ASN A 115 2.25 8.74 21.74
C ASN A 115 3.13 7.50 21.70
N GLU A 116 3.69 7.10 22.85
CA GLU A 116 4.53 5.91 22.99
C GLU A 116 3.76 4.63 22.66
N GLU A 117 2.56 4.45 23.22
CA GLU A 117 1.75 3.26 22.96
C GLU A 117 1.23 3.20 21.51
N CYS A 118 0.85 4.35 20.93
CA CYS A 118 0.50 4.41 19.51
C CYS A 118 1.69 4.02 18.63
N THR A 119 2.88 4.56 18.92
CA THR A 119 4.12 4.25 18.18
C THR A 119 4.44 2.76 18.25
N ARG A 120 4.42 2.17 19.44
CA ARG A 120 4.64 0.73 19.66
C ARG A 120 3.65 -0.12 18.88
N CYS A 121 2.36 0.22 18.93
CA CYS A 121 1.33 -0.50 18.18
C CYS A 121 1.54 -0.39 16.66
N ILE A 122 1.89 0.79 16.15
CA ILE A 122 2.17 1.03 14.73
C ILE A 122 3.38 0.19 14.28
N GLU A 123 4.45 0.15 15.07
CA GLU A 123 5.66 -0.64 14.75
C GLU A 123 5.36 -2.13 14.71
N ASN A 124 4.59 -2.66 15.67
CA ASN A 124 4.16 -4.05 15.68
C ASN A 124 3.30 -4.40 14.45
N ILE A 125 2.35 -3.54 14.08
CA ILE A 125 1.53 -3.76 12.89
C ILE A 125 2.40 -3.73 11.63
N LYS A 126 3.35 -2.79 11.53
CA LYS A 126 4.29 -2.73 10.40
C LYS A 126 5.08 -4.03 10.32
N TYR A 127 5.67 -4.50 11.42
CA TYR A 127 6.40 -5.76 11.46
C TYR A 127 5.56 -6.95 10.95
N ASN A 128 4.33 -7.10 11.45
CA ASN A 128 3.43 -8.18 11.01
C ASN A 128 3.13 -8.12 9.51
N LEU A 129 2.91 -6.90 8.97
CA LEU A 129 2.70 -6.68 7.54
C LEU A 129 3.95 -6.99 6.71
N GLU A 130 5.14 -6.66 7.20
CA GLU A 130 6.40 -6.97 6.50
C GLU A 130 6.61 -8.47 6.33
N MET A 131 6.24 -9.26 7.34
CA MET A 131 6.33 -10.72 7.31
C MET A 131 5.46 -11.37 6.22
N VAL A 132 4.44 -10.66 5.73
CA VAL A 132 3.57 -11.08 4.62
C VAL A 132 3.78 -10.26 3.34
N ASN A 133 4.96 -9.67 3.18
CA ASN A 133 5.35 -8.89 2.00
C ASN A 133 4.43 -7.69 1.72
N MET A 134 3.93 -7.06 2.78
CA MET A 134 3.18 -5.82 2.73
C MET A 134 4.00 -4.67 3.34
N ARG A 135 3.61 -3.43 3.05
CA ARG A 135 4.15 -2.23 3.68
C ARG A 135 3.05 -1.21 3.94
N VAL A 136 3.23 -0.46 5.00
CA VAL A 136 2.46 0.75 5.29
C VAL A 136 3.14 1.93 4.62
N ARG A 137 2.37 2.77 3.93
CA ARG A 137 2.85 4.04 3.38
C ARG A 137 1.81 5.13 3.58
N GLU A 138 2.26 6.38 3.56
CA GLU A 138 1.37 7.52 3.50
C GLU A 138 0.90 7.74 2.05
N ASP A 139 -0.40 8.01 1.89
CA ASP A 139 -1.03 8.44 0.64
C ASP A 139 -0.83 9.95 0.49
N ARG A 140 0.17 10.32 -0.31
CA ARG A 140 0.57 11.72 -0.54
C ARG A 140 -0.41 12.50 -1.41
N THR A 141 -1.51 11.89 -1.86
CA THR A 141 -2.53 12.55 -2.69
C THR A 141 -3.60 13.26 -1.87
N LYS A 142 -3.52 13.21 -0.53
CA LYS A 142 -4.52 13.75 0.39
C LYS A 142 -3.98 14.94 1.17
N ASP A 143 -4.86 15.90 1.45
CA ASP A 143 -4.54 17.09 2.25
C ASP A 143 -4.26 16.76 3.72
N LEU A 144 -4.76 15.62 4.20
CA LEU A 144 -4.53 15.10 5.54
C LEU A 144 -3.80 13.76 5.45
N PRO A 145 -2.95 13.42 6.44
CA PRO A 145 -2.24 12.14 6.43
C PRO A 145 -3.23 10.97 6.39
N LYS A 146 -3.07 10.12 5.38
CA LYS A 146 -3.80 8.88 5.24
C LYS A 146 -2.79 7.76 5.02
N TYR A 147 -2.89 6.70 5.80
CA TYR A 147 -2.00 5.55 5.71
C TYR A 147 -2.69 4.42 4.96
N ILE A 148 -1.98 3.78 4.05
CA ILE A 148 -2.51 2.70 3.21
C ILE A 148 -1.54 1.53 3.17
N ILE A 149 -2.08 0.33 2.94
CA ILE A 149 -1.30 -0.89 2.86
C ILE A 149 -1.10 -1.27 1.39
N SER A 150 0.14 -1.57 1.01
CA SER A 150 0.49 -2.01 -0.35
C SER A 150 1.45 -3.18 -0.30
N LYS A 151 1.43 -4.01 -1.34
CA LYS A 151 2.39 -5.09 -1.51
C LYS A 151 3.79 -4.52 -1.78
N ARG A 152 4.82 -5.15 -1.24
CA ARG A 152 6.22 -4.88 -1.62
C ARG A 152 6.54 -5.53 -2.96
N ASP A 153 7.19 -4.79 -3.84
CA ASP A 153 7.68 -5.28 -5.13
C ASP A 153 8.97 -4.55 -5.48
N ALA A 154 10.08 -5.29 -5.47
CA ALA A 154 11.41 -4.73 -5.68
C ALA A 154 11.58 -4.13 -7.09
N GLN A 155 10.87 -4.64 -8.10
CA GLN A 155 10.94 -4.09 -9.45
C GLN A 155 10.25 -2.74 -9.52
N VAL A 156 9.10 -2.62 -8.85
CA VAL A 156 8.41 -1.33 -8.72
C VAL A 156 9.25 -0.35 -7.92
N ASP A 157 9.87 -0.76 -6.82
CA ASP A 157 10.72 0.12 -6.02
C ASP A 157 11.91 0.66 -6.83
N ALA A 158 12.57 -0.18 -7.63
CA ALA A 158 13.63 0.26 -8.55
C ALA A 158 13.13 1.28 -9.60
N VAL A 159 11.97 1.03 -10.21
CA VAL A 159 11.38 1.99 -11.16
C VAL A 159 11.00 3.30 -10.49
N ILE A 160 10.63 3.30 -9.22
CA ILE A 160 10.31 4.53 -8.48
C ILE A 160 11.56 5.38 -8.26
N GLU A 161 12.73 4.75 -8.11
CA GLU A 161 14.00 5.46 -7.98
C GLU A 161 14.39 6.16 -9.29
N SER A 162 14.19 5.50 -10.44
CA SER A 162 14.52 6.05 -11.76
C SER A 162 13.43 6.94 -12.38
N ALA A 163 12.15 6.69 -12.07
CA ALA A 163 11.00 7.49 -12.52
C ALA A 163 10.08 7.88 -11.34
N PRO A 164 10.52 8.81 -10.45
CA PRO A 164 9.77 9.20 -9.25
C PRO A 164 8.36 9.73 -9.52
N GLU A 165 8.14 10.35 -10.69
CA GLU A 165 6.83 10.84 -11.13
C GLU A 165 5.78 9.75 -11.28
N LEU A 166 6.19 8.49 -11.45
CA LEU A 166 5.29 7.33 -11.51
C LEU A 166 4.99 6.72 -10.15
N SER A 167 5.62 7.19 -9.06
CA SER A 167 5.56 6.56 -7.74
C SER A 167 4.14 6.25 -7.26
N GLU A 168 3.29 7.27 -7.13
CA GLU A 168 1.91 7.05 -6.66
C GLU A 168 1.09 6.16 -7.61
N THR A 169 1.37 6.25 -8.92
CA THR A 169 0.71 5.42 -9.94
C THR A 169 1.05 3.94 -9.77
N LEU A 170 2.33 3.61 -9.65
CA LEU A 170 2.81 2.24 -9.50
C LEU A 170 2.38 1.66 -8.14
N LEU A 171 2.51 2.44 -7.07
CA LEU A 171 2.13 2.04 -5.72
C LEU A 171 0.62 1.84 -5.57
N SER A 172 -0.20 2.60 -6.31
CA SER A 172 -1.64 2.40 -6.37
C SER A 172 -2.01 1.04 -6.99
N TYR A 173 -1.23 0.54 -7.96
CA TYR A 173 -1.45 -0.80 -8.49
C TYR A 173 -1.24 -1.90 -7.43
N LEU A 174 -0.26 -1.69 -6.55
CA LEU A 174 0.12 -2.64 -5.50
C LEU A 174 -0.73 -2.52 -4.23
N ASP A 175 -1.66 -1.57 -4.18
CA ASP A 175 -2.65 -1.46 -3.11
C ASP A 175 -3.49 -2.75 -3.04
N PHE A 176 -3.61 -3.34 -1.85
CA PHE A 176 -4.30 -4.63 -1.70
C PHE A 176 -5.77 -4.55 -2.14
N ARG A 177 -6.40 -3.37 -2.03
CA ARG A 177 -7.80 -3.13 -2.43
C ARG A 177 -7.99 -3.22 -3.94
N ASN A 178 -6.93 -2.92 -4.69
CA ASN A 178 -6.96 -2.91 -6.15
C ASN A 178 -6.66 -4.28 -6.76
N ARG A 179 -6.44 -5.33 -5.93
CA ARG A 179 -6.11 -6.70 -6.37
C ARG A 179 -7.07 -7.24 -7.43
N ASP A 180 -8.37 -6.99 -7.27
CA ASP A 180 -9.43 -7.44 -8.19
C ASP A 180 -10.25 -6.29 -8.82
N ASP A 181 -9.80 -5.05 -8.63
CA ASP A 181 -10.45 -3.87 -9.19
C ASP A 181 -9.95 -3.60 -10.62
N GLU A 182 -10.75 -4.04 -11.59
CA GLU A 182 -10.48 -3.81 -13.02
C GLU A 182 -10.35 -2.32 -13.37
N LYS A 183 -11.17 -1.46 -12.76
CA LYS A 183 -11.21 -0.03 -13.09
C LYS A 183 -9.96 0.66 -12.56
N ALA A 184 -9.55 0.34 -11.32
CA ALA A 184 -8.32 0.85 -10.74
C ALA A 184 -7.08 0.39 -11.54
N LYS A 185 -7.00 -0.91 -11.87
CA LYS A 185 -5.91 -1.45 -12.70
C LYS A 185 -5.86 -0.80 -14.08
N LYS A 186 -7.01 -0.63 -14.75
CA LYS A 186 -7.09 0.06 -16.05
C LYS A 186 -6.60 1.50 -15.96
N ALA A 187 -6.99 2.24 -14.91
CA ALA A 187 -6.57 3.63 -14.72
C ALA A 187 -5.05 3.75 -14.56
N VAL A 188 -4.43 2.87 -13.75
CA VAL A 188 -2.97 2.83 -13.59
C VAL A 188 -2.27 2.46 -14.90
N LEU A 189 -2.72 1.40 -15.58
CA LEU A 189 -2.11 0.99 -16.86
C LEU A 189 -2.21 2.07 -17.93
N LYS A 190 -3.30 2.86 -17.93
CA LYS A 190 -3.43 4.01 -18.81
C LYS A 190 -2.38 5.07 -18.50
N ALA A 191 -2.19 5.43 -17.23
CA ALA A 191 -1.18 6.41 -16.82
C ALA A 191 0.23 5.96 -17.20
N ILE A 192 0.56 4.67 -17.02
CA ILE A 192 1.83 4.09 -17.46
C ILE A 192 1.96 4.15 -18.99
N ALA A 193 0.90 3.83 -19.73
CA ALA A 193 0.93 3.87 -21.19
C ALA A 193 1.13 5.30 -21.72
N ASP A 194 0.49 6.29 -21.11
CA ASP A 194 0.64 7.70 -21.47
C ASP A 194 2.07 8.21 -21.16
N TYR A 195 2.68 7.73 -20.08
CA TYR A 195 4.11 7.97 -19.79
C TYR A 195 5.04 7.34 -20.84
N LEU A 196 4.84 6.05 -21.14
CA LEU A 196 5.64 5.31 -22.11
C LEU A 196 5.50 5.85 -23.54
N GLU A 197 4.37 6.49 -23.87
CA GLU A 197 4.13 7.09 -25.19
C GLU A 197 5.18 8.14 -25.51
N GLN A 198 5.57 8.95 -24.52
CA GLN A 198 6.59 9.98 -24.71
C GLN A 198 7.94 9.36 -25.03
N LYS A 199 8.39 8.39 -24.22
CA LYS A 199 9.64 7.64 -24.42
C LYS A 199 9.65 6.90 -25.77
N ARG A 200 8.50 6.37 -26.20
CA ARG A 200 8.35 5.72 -27.52
C ARG A 200 8.50 6.72 -28.67
N LYS A 201 7.90 7.90 -28.59
CA LYS A 201 8.04 8.97 -29.60
C LYS A 201 9.47 9.45 -29.73
N ASP A 202 10.16 9.55 -28.61
CA ASP A 202 11.58 9.92 -28.53
C ASP A 202 12.52 8.77 -28.97
N LYS A 203 11.95 7.65 -29.44
CA LYS A 203 12.65 6.46 -29.95
C LYS A 203 13.60 5.82 -28.94
N CYS A 204 13.37 6.00 -27.63
CA CYS A 204 14.21 5.47 -26.55
C CYS A 204 14.40 3.95 -26.60
N TYR A 205 13.44 3.22 -27.19
CA TYR A 205 13.46 1.76 -27.32
C TYR A 205 13.74 1.27 -28.75
N LYS A 206 13.81 2.16 -29.74
CA LYS A 206 13.95 1.74 -31.14
C LYS A 206 15.35 1.23 -31.38
N GLY A 207 15.47 0.02 -31.94
CA GLY A 207 16.77 -0.60 -32.22
C GLY A 207 17.47 -1.19 -30.99
N THR A 208 16.81 -1.20 -29.83
CA THR A 208 17.28 -1.92 -28.64
C THR A 208 16.56 -3.27 -28.50
N GLU A 209 17.04 -4.12 -27.61
CA GLU A 209 16.38 -5.39 -27.26
C GLU A 209 14.94 -5.21 -26.72
N TYR A 210 14.63 -4.01 -26.20
CA TYR A 210 13.31 -3.65 -25.65
C TYR A 210 12.27 -3.25 -26.71
N ASN A 211 12.67 -3.08 -27.98
CA ASN A 211 11.77 -2.60 -29.03
C ASN A 211 10.52 -3.50 -29.19
N SER A 212 10.71 -4.82 -29.23
CA SER A 212 9.58 -5.75 -29.40
C SER A 212 8.63 -5.73 -28.21
N LEU A 213 9.16 -5.63 -26.98
CA LEU A 213 8.36 -5.53 -25.78
C LEU A 213 7.50 -4.25 -25.77
N CYS A 214 8.10 -3.12 -26.14
CA CYS A 214 7.40 -1.85 -26.26
C CYS A 214 6.25 -1.94 -27.26
N GLU A 215 6.48 -2.43 -28.49
CA GLU A 215 5.43 -2.56 -29.50
C GLU A 215 4.31 -3.52 -29.07
N ASN A 216 4.64 -4.64 -28.41
CA ASN A 216 3.65 -5.56 -27.85
C ASN A 216 2.79 -4.91 -26.75
N LEU A 217 3.40 -4.13 -25.86
CA LEU A 217 2.67 -3.38 -24.82
C LEU A 217 1.70 -2.38 -25.44
N PHE A 218 2.11 -1.61 -26.44
CA PHE A 218 1.22 -0.67 -27.12
C PHE A 218 0.08 -1.37 -27.87
N ALA A 219 0.34 -2.54 -28.45
CA ALA A 219 -0.72 -3.36 -29.03
C ALA A 219 -1.75 -3.78 -27.95
N VAL A 220 -1.30 -4.18 -26.75
CA VAL A 220 -2.20 -4.52 -25.65
C VAL A 220 -2.96 -3.30 -25.14
N PHE A 221 -2.30 -2.16 -24.93
CA PHE A 221 -2.93 -0.92 -24.46
C PHE A 221 -4.09 -0.46 -25.36
N ASN A 222 -3.95 -0.66 -26.67
CA ASN A 222 -4.94 -0.28 -27.66
C ASN A 222 -6.08 -1.32 -27.77
N ASN A 223 -5.73 -2.61 -27.80
CA ASN A 223 -6.70 -3.68 -28.07
C ASN A 223 -7.45 -4.17 -26.81
N ALA A 224 -6.90 -3.96 -25.61
CA ALA A 224 -7.53 -4.33 -24.33
C ALA A 224 -8.36 -3.20 -23.69
N SER A 225 -8.71 -2.17 -24.47
CA SER A 225 -9.50 -1.02 -24.04
C SER A 225 -8.88 -0.23 -22.88
N ILE A 226 -7.55 -0.18 -22.76
CA ILE A 226 -6.87 0.50 -21.64
C ILE A 226 -6.82 2.01 -21.91
N ARG A 227 -6.41 2.43 -23.11
CA ARG A 227 -6.24 3.86 -23.44
C ARG A 227 -7.48 4.51 -24.04
N HIS A 228 -8.11 3.82 -24.98
CA HIS A 228 -9.30 4.28 -25.69
C HIS A 228 -10.34 3.16 -25.73
N GLU A 229 -11.60 3.47 -26.00
CA GLU A 229 -12.65 2.48 -26.27
C GLU A 229 -13.04 2.55 -27.73
N ASN A 230 -13.04 1.40 -28.42
CA ASN A 230 -13.45 1.30 -29.82
C ASN A 230 -14.00 -0.10 -30.14
N SER A 231 -14.68 -0.24 -31.29
CA SER A 231 -15.40 -1.45 -31.68
C SER A 231 -14.50 -2.65 -32.05
N GLN A 232 -13.19 -2.44 -32.25
CA GLN A 232 -12.24 -3.49 -32.66
C GLN A 232 -11.52 -4.16 -31.49
N GLN A 233 -11.91 -3.84 -30.25
CA GLN A 233 -11.24 -4.32 -29.04
C GLN A 233 -11.55 -5.78 -28.70
N TRP A 234 -10.60 -6.40 -27.99
CA TRP A 234 -10.74 -7.77 -27.52
C TRP A 234 -11.89 -7.89 -26.52
N LYS A 235 -12.84 -8.77 -26.84
CA LYS A 235 -13.96 -9.12 -25.94
C LYS A 235 -13.49 -10.13 -24.90
N LEU A 236 -12.81 -9.64 -23.87
CA LEU A 236 -12.29 -10.47 -22.78
C LEU A 236 -13.29 -10.57 -21.63
N ARG A 237 -13.47 -11.79 -21.11
CA ARG A 237 -14.16 -12.02 -19.82
C ARG A 237 -13.34 -11.42 -18.67
N LYS A 238 -14.01 -10.95 -17.61
CA LYS A 238 -13.38 -10.26 -16.47
C LYS A 238 -12.14 -10.96 -15.90
N PRO A 239 -12.16 -12.28 -15.56
CA PRO A 239 -10.97 -12.94 -14.99
C PRO A 239 -9.76 -12.93 -15.94
N MET A 240 -10.00 -13.13 -17.24
CA MET A 240 -8.96 -13.11 -18.26
C MET A 240 -8.39 -11.70 -18.45
N ARG A 241 -9.24 -10.68 -18.32
CA ARG A 241 -8.83 -9.28 -18.42
C ARG A 241 -7.98 -8.84 -17.23
N ILE A 242 -8.37 -9.20 -16.01
CA ILE A 242 -7.55 -8.95 -14.81
C ILE A 242 -6.17 -9.60 -14.97
N LYS A 243 -6.13 -10.88 -15.38
CA LYS A 243 -4.87 -11.58 -15.63
C LYS A 243 -4.01 -10.87 -16.70
N LEU A 244 -4.63 -10.41 -17.79
CA LEU A 244 -3.95 -9.64 -18.82
C LEU A 244 -3.39 -8.32 -18.26
N TYR A 245 -4.15 -7.61 -17.44
CA TYR A 245 -3.71 -6.39 -16.79
C TYR A 245 -2.51 -6.64 -15.87
N ASP A 246 -2.50 -7.72 -15.10
CA ASP A 246 -1.37 -8.09 -14.24
C ASP A 246 -0.11 -8.39 -15.04
N GLN A 247 -0.25 -9.11 -16.16
CA GLN A 247 0.88 -9.40 -17.06
C GLN A 247 1.38 -8.12 -17.75
N THR A 248 0.47 -7.25 -18.17
CA THR A 248 0.79 -5.97 -18.81
C THR A 248 1.53 -5.05 -17.84
N PHE A 249 1.10 -5.01 -16.58
CA PHE A 249 1.77 -4.24 -15.53
C PHE A 249 3.21 -4.70 -15.32
N LYS A 250 3.44 -6.02 -15.14
CA LYS A 250 4.78 -6.58 -14.98
C LYS A 250 5.68 -6.29 -16.17
N ALA A 251 5.17 -6.47 -17.38
CA ALA A 251 5.90 -6.18 -18.61
C ALA A 251 6.25 -4.69 -18.74
N ALA A 252 5.34 -3.79 -18.35
CA ALA A 252 5.58 -2.35 -18.37
C ALA A 252 6.60 -1.91 -17.31
N VAL A 253 6.52 -2.43 -16.08
CA VAL A 253 7.53 -2.20 -15.04
C VAL A 253 8.90 -2.66 -15.53
N HIS A 254 9.00 -3.86 -16.11
CA HIS A 254 10.26 -4.35 -16.68
C HIS A 254 10.81 -3.44 -17.80
N LEU A 255 9.94 -2.92 -18.67
CA LEU A 255 10.34 -1.97 -19.71
C LEU A 255 10.85 -0.64 -19.13
N LEU A 256 10.28 -0.18 -18.02
CA LEU A 256 10.68 1.05 -17.33
C LEU A 256 12.07 0.91 -16.67
N GLN A 257 12.46 -0.29 -16.24
CA GLN A 257 13.79 -0.58 -15.68
C GLN A 257 14.95 -0.49 -16.70
N LYS A 258 14.65 -0.19 -17.96
CA LYS A 258 15.67 -0.07 -19.02
C LYS A 258 16.75 0.97 -18.66
N GLU A 259 16.38 2.07 -18.01
CA GLU A 259 17.34 3.12 -17.61
C GLU A 259 18.34 2.62 -16.55
N ASP A 260 17.88 1.81 -15.59
CA ASP A 260 18.75 1.20 -14.58
C ASP A 260 19.76 0.23 -15.20
N ILE A 261 19.32 -0.53 -16.21
CA ILE A 261 20.15 -1.50 -16.94
C ILE A 261 21.18 -0.78 -17.82
N ASP A 262 20.78 0.30 -18.49
CA ASP A 262 21.70 1.15 -19.26
C ASP A 262 22.79 1.73 -18.33
N SER A 263 22.40 2.28 -17.17
CA SER A 263 23.34 2.81 -16.17
C SER A 263 24.31 1.76 -15.65
N PHE A 264 23.83 0.54 -15.37
CA PHE A 264 24.69 -0.57 -14.98
C PHE A 264 25.73 -0.91 -16.06
N ASN A 265 25.30 -0.99 -17.32
CA ASN A 265 26.19 -1.30 -18.44
C ASN A 265 27.26 -0.22 -18.62
N ASP A 266 26.91 1.05 -18.46
CA ASP A 266 27.85 2.18 -18.52
C ASP A 266 28.92 2.08 -17.42
N MET A 267 28.52 1.84 -16.17
CA MET A 267 29.45 1.62 -15.06
C MET A 267 30.40 0.45 -15.32
N VAL A 268 29.89 -0.67 -15.84
CA VAL A 268 30.73 -1.83 -16.20
C VAL A 268 31.71 -1.49 -17.32
N MET A 269 31.30 -0.70 -18.32
CA MET A 269 32.18 -0.26 -19.40
C MET A 269 33.28 0.69 -18.90
N GLU A 270 32.98 1.59 -17.96
CA GLU A 270 33.99 2.45 -17.33
C GLU A 270 35.02 1.63 -16.56
N LEU A 271 34.56 0.69 -15.72
CA LEU A 271 35.46 -0.20 -14.96
C LEU A 271 36.38 -1.03 -15.88
N LYS A 272 35.89 -1.43 -17.05
CA LYS A 272 36.69 -2.13 -18.06
C LYS A 272 37.72 -1.24 -18.75
N LYS A 273 37.51 0.08 -18.80
CA LYS A 273 38.47 1.05 -19.37
C LYS A 273 39.53 1.48 -18.37
N SER A 274 39.27 1.36 -17.07
CA SER A 274 40.18 1.73 -15.98
C SER A 274 41.14 0.62 -15.55
N ASN A 275 41.02 -0.59 -16.12
CA ASN A 275 41.95 -1.71 -15.98
C ASN A 275 42.68 -1.97 -17.30
#